data_AF-A0AAW8XNU1-F1
#
_entry.id   AF-A0AAW8XNU1-F1
#
_cell.length_a   1.000
_cell.length_b   1.000
_cell.length_c   1.000
_cell.angle_alpha   90.00
_cell.angle_beta   90.00
_cell.angle_gamma   90.00
#
_symmetry.space_group_name_H-M   'P 1'
#
loop_
_entity.id
_entity.type
_entity.pdbx_description
1 polymer ?
#
loop_
_entity_poly.entity_id
_entity_poly.type
_entity_poly.pdbx_seq_one_letter_code
_entity_poly.pdbx_strand_id
1 'polypeptide(L)'
;MSFLVIAALLGLIPAFIAQSKGRSFGAWWLYGFLLFIVAIIHVLFVTPRNTVGTVASDSTGPMRDCPYCAEPVKYQATKCKHCGSEIESMPIPEPKYNGTQIAWSRIAILIGGIVLLAIISGIIGK
;
A
#
# COMPACT_ATOMS: atom_id res chain seq x y z
N MET A 1 -30.13 -14.14 -9.03
CA MET A 1 -28.93 -14.64 -8.32
C MET A 1 -27.63 -14.33 -9.05
N SER A 2 -27.58 -14.38 -10.39
CA SER A 2 -26.36 -14.12 -11.18
C SER A 2 -25.77 -12.72 -11.04
N PHE A 3 -26.61 -11.67 -10.89
CA PHE A 3 -26.13 -10.28 -10.76
C PHE A 3 -25.24 -10.06 -9.52
N LEU A 4 -25.61 -10.66 -8.38
CA LEU A 4 -24.83 -10.55 -7.13
C LEU A 4 -23.47 -11.26 -7.25
N VAL A 5 -23.42 -12.37 -7.97
CA VAL A 5 -22.17 -13.10 -8.24
C VAL A 5 -21.24 -12.27 -9.11
N ILE A 6 -21.77 -11.65 -10.18
CA ILE A 6 -20.98 -10.78 -11.07
C ILE A 6 -20.46 -9.56 -10.33
N ALA A 7 -21.29 -8.90 -9.51
CA ALA A 7 -20.87 -7.76 -8.70
C ALA A 7 -19.77 -8.13 -7.68
N ALA A 8 -19.88 -9.29 -7.03
CA ALA A 8 -18.87 -9.80 -6.10
C ALA A 8 -17.53 -10.11 -6.81
N LEU A 9 -17.58 -10.63 -8.04
CA LEU A 9 -16.40 -10.90 -8.85
C LEU A 9 -15.72 -9.60 -9.33
N LEU A 10 -16.50 -8.61 -9.77
CA LEU A 10 -15.97 -7.31 -10.18
C LEU A 10 -15.30 -6.58 -9.02
N GLY A 11 -15.86 -6.66 -7.80
CA GLY A 11 -15.27 -6.06 -6.59
C GLY A 11 -13.90 -6.64 -6.19
N LEU A 12 -13.53 -7.84 -6.66
CA LEU A 12 -12.20 -8.41 -6.39
C LEU A 12 -11.08 -7.60 -7.07
N ILE A 13 -11.34 -7.00 -8.22
CA ILE A 13 -10.34 -6.25 -8.99
C ILE A 13 -9.77 -5.08 -8.17
N PRO A 14 -10.57 -4.09 -7.72
CA PRO A 14 -10.06 -3.00 -6.89
C PRO A 14 -9.52 -3.49 -5.54
N ALA A 15 -10.08 -4.57 -4.97
CA ALA A 15 -9.60 -5.14 -3.70
C ALA A 15 -8.16 -5.65 -3.79
N PHE A 16 -7.83 -6.39 -4.84
CA PHE A 16 -6.47 -6.90 -5.04
C PHE A 16 -5.47 -5.81 -5.40
N ILE A 17 -5.88 -4.82 -6.22
CA ILE A 17 -5.04 -3.65 -6.52
C ILE A 17 -4.74 -2.91 -5.20
N ALA A 18 -5.75 -2.68 -4.35
CA ALA A 18 -5.55 -2.02 -3.07
C ALA A 18 -4.68 -2.85 -2.11
N GLN A 19 -4.84 -4.18 -2.09
CA GLN A 19 -4.02 -5.08 -1.27
C GLN A 19 -2.54 -5.00 -1.67
N SER A 20 -2.23 -4.98 -2.97
CA SER A 20 -0.86 -4.79 -3.45
C SER A 20 -0.26 -3.44 -3.04
N LYS A 21 -1.11 -2.44 -2.75
CA LYS A 21 -0.72 -1.13 -2.22
C LYS A 21 -0.66 -1.08 -0.68
N GLY A 22 -0.77 -2.23 0.00
CA GLY A 22 -0.72 -2.33 1.46
C GLY A 22 -1.99 -1.87 2.19
N ARG A 23 -3.14 -1.83 1.50
CA ARG A 23 -4.45 -1.56 2.11
C ARG A 23 -5.17 -2.87 2.48
N SER A 24 -6.20 -2.77 3.31
CA SER A 24 -7.00 -3.92 3.72
C SER A 24 -7.88 -4.43 2.57
N PHE A 25 -7.68 -5.69 2.20
CA PHE A 25 -8.42 -6.34 1.11
C PHE A 25 -9.94 -6.28 1.31
N GLY A 26 -10.44 -6.68 2.49
CA GLY A 26 -11.89 -6.79 2.73
C GLY A 26 -12.64 -5.45 2.67
N ALA A 27 -12.03 -4.37 3.16
CA ALA A 27 -12.64 -3.04 3.09
C ALA A 27 -12.75 -2.55 1.65
N TRP A 28 -11.70 -2.76 0.85
CA TRP A 28 -11.69 -2.39 -0.57
C TRP A 28 -12.57 -3.29 -1.44
N TRP A 29 -12.73 -4.56 -1.07
CA TRP A 29 -13.68 -5.47 -1.71
C TRP A 29 -15.12 -5.04 -1.46
N LEU A 30 -15.49 -4.78 -0.21
CA LEU A 30 -16.84 -4.29 0.13
C LEU A 30 -17.12 -2.95 -0.57
N TYR A 31 -16.12 -2.08 -0.63
CA TYR A 31 -16.20 -0.81 -1.33
C TYR A 31 -16.39 -0.99 -2.85
N GLY A 32 -15.65 -1.90 -3.47
CA GLY A 32 -15.79 -2.23 -4.90
C GLY A 32 -17.11 -2.94 -5.23
N PHE A 33 -17.63 -3.75 -4.31
CA PHE A 33 -18.93 -4.41 -4.44
C PHE A 33 -20.09 -3.41 -4.40
N LEU A 34 -20.01 -2.38 -3.56
CA LEU A 34 -21.05 -1.36 -3.41
C LEU A 34 -20.93 -0.22 -4.45
N LEU A 35 -19.71 0.21 -4.77
CA LEU A 35 -19.41 1.42 -5.56
C LEU A 35 -18.26 1.20 -6.56
N PHE A 36 -18.41 0.22 -7.44
CA PHE A 36 -17.37 -0.25 -8.37
C PHE A 36 -16.62 0.87 -9.13
N ILE A 37 -17.36 1.80 -9.75
CA ILE A 37 -16.78 2.89 -10.55
C ILE A 37 -15.90 3.80 -9.70
N VAL A 38 -16.40 4.19 -8.52
CA VAL A 38 -15.68 5.08 -7.60
C VAL A 38 -14.45 4.37 -7.02
N ALA A 39 -14.57 3.08 -6.69
CA ALA A 39 -13.47 2.27 -6.18
C ALA A 39 -12.31 2.14 -7.15
N ILE A 40 -12.59 1.96 -8.45
CA ILE A 40 -11.54 1.91 -9.49
C ILE A 40 -10.80 3.24 -9.60
N ILE A 41 -11.52 4.36 -9.68
CA ILE A 41 -10.87 5.67 -9.77
C ILE A 41 -10.00 5.87 -8.52
N HIS A 42 -10.55 5.62 -7.34
CA HIS A 42 -9.84 5.84 -6.08
C HIS A 42 -8.61 4.94 -5.92
N VAL A 43 -8.64 3.68 -6.40
CA VAL A 43 -7.48 2.78 -6.29
C VAL A 43 -6.36 3.14 -7.28
N LEU A 44 -6.67 3.81 -8.39
CA LEU A 44 -5.67 4.29 -9.34
C LEU A 44 -4.85 5.45 -8.75
N PHE A 45 -5.52 6.43 -8.15
CA PHE A 45 -4.87 7.60 -7.55
C PHE A 45 -4.21 7.33 -6.20
N VAL A 46 -4.61 6.26 -5.48
CA VAL A 46 -4.06 6.01 -4.14
C VAL A 46 -2.59 5.59 -4.18
N THR A 47 -1.76 6.24 -3.38
CA THR A 47 -0.34 5.90 -3.22
C THR A 47 -0.18 4.63 -2.37
N PRO A 48 0.81 3.77 -2.63
CA PRO A 48 1.13 2.61 -1.79
C PRO A 48 1.51 3.03 -0.37
N ARG A 49 1.05 2.28 0.64
CA ARG A 49 1.39 2.51 2.05
C ARG A 49 2.80 2.01 2.41
N ASN A 50 3.38 1.13 1.61
CA ASN A 50 4.67 0.50 1.86
C ASN A 50 5.88 1.37 1.48
N THR A 51 5.71 2.41 0.65
CA THR A 51 6.76 3.40 0.34
C THR A 51 6.92 4.45 1.43
N VAL A 52 5.91 4.60 2.28
CA VAL A 52 5.99 5.40 3.51
C VAL A 52 6.37 4.43 4.61
N GLY A 53 7.65 4.03 4.63
CA GLY A 53 8.18 3.14 5.66
C GLY A 53 7.82 3.70 7.02
N THR A 54 6.93 3.00 7.73
CA THR A 54 6.77 3.02 9.19
C THR A 54 7.07 4.35 9.90
N VAL A 55 6.61 5.47 9.36
CA VAL A 55 6.20 6.65 10.14
C VAL A 55 4.72 6.47 10.44
N ALA A 56 4.38 5.29 10.96
CA ALA A 56 3.14 5.11 11.67
C ALA A 56 3.31 5.85 12.99
N SER A 57 2.96 7.13 12.97
CA SER A 57 2.29 7.80 14.08
C SER A 57 3.04 7.88 15.41
N ASP A 58 4.34 7.61 15.44
CA ASP A 58 5.16 8.09 16.54
C ASP A 58 5.66 9.48 16.12
N SER A 59 5.42 10.48 16.97
CA SER A 59 5.92 11.86 16.83
C SER A 59 7.46 11.97 16.76
N THR A 60 8.13 10.83 16.63
CA THR A 60 9.56 10.61 16.61
C THR A 60 9.93 10.33 15.15
N GLY A 61 10.31 11.39 14.43
CA GLY A 61 10.88 11.27 13.08
C GLY A 61 12.14 10.39 13.05
N PRO A 62 12.76 10.18 11.87
CA PRO A 62 13.89 9.27 11.75
C PRO A 62 15.01 9.63 12.74
N MET A 63 15.63 8.60 13.30
CA MET A 63 16.74 8.69 14.26
C MET A 63 18.04 8.23 13.62
N ARG A 64 19.13 8.88 14.00
CA ARG A 64 20.51 8.50 13.66
C ARG A 64 21.33 8.42 14.92
N ASP A 65 22.43 7.68 14.89
CA ASP A 65 23.35 7.63 16.02
C ASP A 65 24.24 8.88 16.05
N CYS A 66 24.53 9.38 17.24
CA CYS A 66 25.44 10.49 17.44
C CYS A 66 26.90 10.03 17.16
N PRO A 67 27.69 10.75 16.35
CA PRO A 67 29.05 10.34 16.00
C PRO A 67 30.06 10.40 17.17
N TYR A 68 29.69 11.05 18.28
CA TYR A 68 30.57 11.23 19.44
C TYR A 68 30.32 10.23 20.57
N CYS A 69 29.06 9.83 20.78
CA CYS A 69 28.64 9.01 21.93
C CYS A 69 27.80 7.78 21.55
N ALA A 70 27.43 7.65 20.27
CA ALA A 70 26.64 6.54 19.73
C ALA A 70 25.20 6.39 20.28
N GLU A 71 24.70 7.33 21.09
CA GLU A 71 23.27 7.34 21.43
C GLU A 71 22.37 7.83 20.26
N PRO A 72 21.11 7.35 20.21
CA PRO A 72 20.15 7.73 19.18
C PRO A 72 19.66 9.19 19.34
N VAL A 73 19.82 9.96 18.27
CA VAL A 73 19.42 11.38 18.15
C VAL A 73 18.55 11.61 16.92
N LYS A 74 17.76 12.69 16.91
CA LYS A 74 16.93 13.05 15.73
C LYS A 74 17.83 13.47 14.57
N TYR A 75 17.44 13.18 13.33
CA TYR A 75 18.18 13.64 12.13
C TYR A 75 18.41 15.15 12.09
N GLN A 76 17.38 15.90 12.50
CA GLN A 76 17.39 17.37 12.57
C GLN A 76 18.02 17.94 13.85
N ALA A 77 18.57 17.12 14.74
CA ALA A 77 19.19 17.62 15.97
C ALA A 77 20.52 18.32 15.65
N THR A 78 20.68 19.56 16.10
CA THR A 78 21.95 20.31 16.03
C THR A 78 22.82 20.09 17.27
N LYS A 79 22.24 19.56 18.35
CA LYS A 79 22.96 19.27 19.60
C LYS A 79 22.49 17.95 20.20
N CYS A 80 23.44 17.12 20.62
CA CYS A 80 23.14 15.84 21.26
C CYS A 80 22.62 16.06 22.69
N LYS A 81 21.48 15.47 23.04
CA LYS A 81 20.90 15.53 24.40
C LYS A 81 21.62 14.64 25.42
N HIS A 82 22.45 13.70 24.96
CA HIS A 82 23.15 12.72 25.80
C HIS A 82 24.54 13.23 26.20
N CYS A 83 25.38 13.56 25.22
CA CYS A 83 26.76 14.02 25.47
C CYS A 83 26.95 15.54 25.34
N GLY A 84 25.95 16.29 24.84
CA GLY A 84 26.04 17.74 24.67
C GLY A 84 26.87 18.21 23.47
N SER A 85 27.44 17.31 22.67
CA SER A 85 28.20 17.65 21.47
C SER A 85 27.32 18.34 20.43
N GLU A 86 27.90 19.32 19.74
CA GLU A 86 27.30 19.91 18.55
C GLU A 86 27.41 18.93 17.38
N ILE A 87 26.32 18.73 16.66
CA ILE A 87 26.20 17.76 15.57
C ILE A 87 25.54 18.42 14.38
N GLU A 88 25.98 18.08 13.17
CA GLU A 88 25.40 18.63 11.95
C GLU A 88 23.95 18.14 11.78
N SER A 89 23.04 19.06 11.46
CA SER A 89 21.66 18.69 11.16
C SER A 89 21.59 18.11 9.75
N MET A 90 21.04 16.90 9.61
CA MET A 90 20.85 16.30 8.30
C MET A 90 19.39 16.44 7.88
N PRO A 91 19.12 16.78 6.60
CA PRO A 91 17.76 16.78 6.08
C PRO A 91 17.20 15.36 6.21
N ILE A 92 15.91 15.31 6.55
CA ILE A 92 15.18 14.05 6.67
C ILE A 92 15.28 13.33 5.32
N PRO A 93 15.74 12.06 5.27
CA PRO A 93 15.80 11.33 4.01
C PRO A 93 14.40 11.26 3.42
N GLU A 94 14.23 11.78 2.21
CA GLU A 94 12.96 11.72 1.51
C GLU A 94 12.59 10.24 1.27
N PRO A 95 11.34 9.83 1.55
CA PRO A 95 10.91 8.49 1.22
C PRO A 95 11.02 8.28 -0.29
N LYS A 96 11.89 7.36 -0.73
CA LYS A 96 11.98 7.00 -2.14
C LYS A 96 10.68 6.35 -2.59
N TYR A 97 9.80 7.15 -3.20
CA TYR A 97 8.62 6.65 -3.89
C TYR A 97 9.06 5.90 -5.15
N ASN A 98 9.33 4.61 -5.01
CA ASN A 98 9.46 3.73 -6.17
C ASN A 98 8.04 3.53 -6.71
N GLY A 99 7.74 4.23 -7.80
CA GLY A 99 6.41 4.44 -8.37
C GLY A 99 5.54 3.18 -8.44
N THR A 100 4.23 3.39 -8.55
CA THR A 100 3.17 2.36 -8.56
C THR A 100 3.67 0.99 -9.04
N GLN A 101 4.06 0.13 -8.10
CA GLN A 101 4.41 -1.26 -8.38
C GLN A 101 3.09 -1.99 -8.56
N ILE A 102 2.37 -1.62 -9.62
CA ILE A 102 1.24 -2.39 -10.10
C ILE A 102 1.88 -3.72 -10.49
N ALA A 103 1.77 -4.70 -9.60
CA ALA A 103 2.25 -6.04 -9.87
C ALA A 103 1.32 -6.63 -10.94
N TRP A 104 1.57 -6.25 -12.20
CA TRP A 104 0.80 -6.67 -13.37
C TRP A 104 0.69 -8.20 -13.44
N SER A 105 1.69 -8.91 -12.90
CA SER A 105 1.67 -10.36 -12.71
C SER A 105 0.52 -10.83 -11.82
N ARG A 106 0.25 -10.18 -10.69
CA ARG A 106 -0.83 -10.54 -9.75
C ARG A 106 -2.20 -10.22 -10.35
N ILE A 107 -2.31 -9.09 -11.04
CA ILE A 107 -3.54 -8.70 -11.75
C ILE A 107 -3.85 -9.71 -12.87
N ALA A 108 -2.85 -10.09 -13.67
CA ALA A 108 -3.02 -11.06 -14.75
C ALA A 108 -3.45 -12.44 -14.23
N ILE A 109 -2.88 -12.92 -13.11
CA ILE A 109 -3.28 -14.19 -12.48
C ILE A 109 -4.76 -14.14 -12.04
N LEU A 110 -5.21 -13.02 -11.49
CA LEU A 110 -6.59 -12.86 -11.03
C LEU A 110 -7.59 -12.75 -12.17
N ILE A 111 -7.30 -11.92 -13.17
CA ILE A 111 -8.14 -11.81 -14.37
C ILE A 111 -8.18 -13.16 -15.08
N GLY A 112 -7.04 -13.83 -15.23
CA GLY A 112 -6.95 -15.18 -15.80
C GLY A 112 -7.81 -16.19 -15.02
N GLY A 113 -7.74 -16.18 -13.69
CA GLY A 113 -8.56 -17.05 -12.83
C GLY A 113 -10.06 -16.78 -12.96
N ILE A 114 -10.49 -15.51 -12.96
CA ILE A 114 -11.91 -15.15 -13.12
C ILE A 114 -12.42 -15.55 -14.51
N VAL A 115 -11.65 -15.31 -15.57
CA VAL A 115 -12.02 -15.70 -16.95
C VAL A 115 -12.11 -17.23 -17.08
N LEU A 116 -11.16 -17.96 -16.50
CA LEU A 116 -11.16 -19.43 -16.52
C LEU A 116 -12.36 -20.00 -15.77
N LEU A 117 -12.69 -19.46 -14.59
CA LEU A 117 -13.88 -19.86 -13.83
C LEU A 117 -15.19 -19.54 -14.56
N ALA A 118 -15.26 -18.40 -15.25
CA ALA A 118 -16.42 -18.04 -16.08
C ALA A 118 -16.60 -19.00 -17.26
N ILE A 119 -15.50 -19.37 -17.95
CA ILE A 119 -15.51 -20.34 -19.05
C ILE A 119 -15.95 -21.72 -18.54
N ILE A 120 -15.37 -22.20 -17.44
CA ILE A 120 -15.72 -23.50 -16.82
C ILE A 120 -17.19 -23.52 -16.40
N SER A 121 -17.69 -22.45 -15.77
CA SER A 121 -19.10 -22.34 -15.36
C SER A 121 -20.05 -22.32 -16.57
N GLY A 122 -19.64 -21.70 -17.69
CA GLY A 122 -20.42 -21.70 -18.93
C GLY A 122 -20.41 -23.04 -19.66
N ILE A 123 -19.37 -23.86 -19.50
CA ILE A 123 -19.28 -25.21 -20.06
C ILE A 123 -20.10 -26.21 -19.24
N ILE A 124 -20.10 -26.09 -17.90
CA ILE A 124 -20.85 -26.97 -17.00
C ILE A 124 -22.35 -26.63 -16.94
N GLY A 125 -22.72 -25.38 -17.22
CA GLY A 125 -24.11 -24.93 -17.22
C GLY A 125 -24.88 -25.17 -18.52
N LYS A 126 -24.32 -25.92 -19.49
CA LYS A 126 -24.91 -26.18 -20.81
C LYS A 126 -25.23 -27.65 -21.00
#